data_AF-C2XYP7-F1
#
_entry.id   AF-C2XYP7-F1
#
_cell.length_a   1.000
_cell.length_b   1.000
_cell.length_c   1.000
_cell.angle_alpha   90.00
_cell.angle_beta   90.00
_cell.angle_gamma   90.00
#
_symmetry.space_group_name_H-M   'P 1'
#
loop_
_entity.id
_entity.type
_entity.pdbx_description
1 polymer ?
#
loop_
_entity_poly.entity_id
_entity_poly.type
_entity_poly.pdbx_seq_one_letter_code
_entity_poly.pdbx_strand_id
1 'polypeptide(L)'
;MVGILDPDEGTVTYEDTDVHKHPEIKQKVVYVPDSTNILNGYTVKEIVKFYKAVYTAFDEQYFYEILERFNLPNKRIRSYSKGMKALLAIILAFAAKAEYVILDEPTNGLDPIVKRQILQFLVEEVAEKEITIFISTHHLDEVEKIADTIIILKGHTVDSITSLDDAKSRFAKIQVAYERSLPQKLENLSNIKILNQTGKVYTILIEGNVAATLEKFYKEQPLLIEELAMSLEDVFVTTLEEDGYVS
;
A
#
# COMPACT_ATOMS: atom_id res chain seq x y z
N MET A 1 -6.78 -15.20 7.67
CA MET A 1 -5.44 -15.42 7.06
C MET A 1 -4.42 -15.99 8.04
N VAL A 2 -4.20 -15.37 9.21
CA VAL A 2 -3.15 -15.82 10.18
C VAL A 2 -3.62 -16.78 11.28
N GLY A 3 -4.85 -17.28 11.22
CA GLY A 3 -5.40 -18.22 12.20
C GLY A 3 -5.52 -17.66 13.62
N ILE A 4 -5.80 -16.36 13.75
CA ILE A 4 -6.12 -15.68 15.03
C ILE A 4 -7.63 -15.72 15.32
N LEU A 5 -8.46 -15.60 14.27
CA LEU A 5 -9.92 -15.65 14.34
C LEU A 5 -10.41 -16.83 13.51
N ASP A 6 -11.36 -17.59 14.04
CA ASP A 6 -12.02 -18.67 13.29
C ASP A 6 -13.02 -18.07 12.29
N PRO A 7 -13.03 -18.56 11.03
CA PRO A 7 -14.00 -18.11 10.05
C PRO A 7 -15.40 -18.64 10.38
N ASP A 8 -16.44 -17.82 10.14
CA ASP A 8 -17.84 -18.28 10.24
C ASP A 8 -18.14 -19.33 9.16
N GLU A 9 -17.64 -19.11 7.94
CA GLU A 9 -17.74 -20.03 6.80
C GLU A 9 -16.45 -19.98 5.95
N GLY A 10 -16.18 -21.05 5.20
CA GLY A 10 -15.01 -21.17 4.33
C GLY A 10 -13.76 -21.70 5.04
N THR A 11 -12.64 -21.71 4.32
CA THR A 11 -11.35 -22.24 4.81
C THR A 11 -10.20 -21.36 4.36
N VAL A 12 -9.17 -21.27 5.20
CA VAL A 12 -7.90 -20.61 4.87
C VAL A 12 -6.82 -21.68 4.81
N THR A 13 -6.15 -21.79 3.66
CA THR A 13 -5.13 -22.81 3.42
C THR A 13 -3.79 -22.18 3.05
N TYR A 14 -2.71 -22.82 3.47
CA TYR A 14 -1.35 -22.61 2.97
C TYR A 14 -0.94 -23.91 2.25
N GLU A 15 -0.62 -23.84 0.96
CA GLU A 15 -0.33 -25.02 0.12
C GLU A 15 -1.34 -26.18 0.37
N ASP A 16 -2.64 -25.88 0.24
CA ASP A 16 -3.77 -26.80 0.49
C ASP A 16 -3.92 -27.31 1.94
N THR A 17 -3.08 -26.84 2.86
CA THR A 17 -3.11 -27.23 4.28
C THR A 17 -3.83 -26.18 5.12
N ASP A 18 -4.83 -26.61 5.90
CA ASP A 18 -5.66 -25.73 6.73
C ASP A 18 -4.87 -25.11 7.90
N VAL A 19 -4.78 -23.78 7.92
CA VAL A 19 -3.98 -23.03 8.91
C VAL A 19 -4.51 -23.14 10.34
N HIS A 20 -5.78 -23.51 10.53
CA HIS A 20 -6.39 -23.67 11.87
C HIS A 20 -6.08 -25.05 12.46
N LYS A 21 -5.94 -26.06 11.60
CA LYS A 21 -5.66 -27.45 12.02
C LYS A 21 -4.17 -27.72 12.20
N HIS A 22 -3.32 -26.90 11.59
CA HIS A 22 -1.87 -27.08 11.53
C HIS A 22 -1.12 -25.85 12.07
N PRO A 23 -0.96 -25.72 13.40
CA PRO A 23 -0.31 -24.57 14.03
C PRO A 23 1.14 -24.35 13.58
N GLU A 24 1.83 -25.38 13.12
CA GLU A 24 3.19 -25.31 12.59
C GLU A 24 3.32 -24.35 11.39
N ILE A 25 2.25 -24.18 10.61
CA ILE A 25 2.20 -23.25 9.48
C ILE A 25 2.38 -21.80 9.95
N LYS A 26 2.06 -21.49 11.20
CA LYS A 26 2.25 -20.14 11.77
C LYS A 26 3.73 -19.73 11.80
N GLN A 27 4.68 -20.65 11.65
CA GLN A 27 6.10 -20.31 11.49
C GLN A 27 6.41 -19.73 10.10
N LYS A 28 5.54 -19.95 9.11
CA LYS A 28 5.68 -19.47 7.73
C LYS A 28 5.14 -18.06 7.51
N VAL A 29 4.41 -17.51 8.48
CA VAL A 29 3.72 -16.23 8.36
C VAL A 29 4.01 -15.37 9.59
N VAL A 30 4.39 -14.11 9.39
CA VAL A 30 4.40 -13.10 10.46
C VAL A 30 3.27 -12.13 10.25
N TYR A 31 2.53 -11.81 11.31
CA TYR A 31 1.54 -10.74 11.33
C TYR A 31 2.00 -9.59 12.23
N VAL A 32 1.98 -8.38 11.69
CA VAL A 32 2.25 -7.14 12.41
C VAL A 32 0.94 -6.34 12.47
N PRO A 33 0.32 -6.21 13.65
CA PRO A 33 -0.89 -5.41 13.82
C PRO A 33 -0.58 -3.90 13.83
N ASP A 34 -1.60 -3.06 13.55
CA ASP A 34 -1.51 -1.58 13.66
C ASP A 34 -0.98 -1.15 15.04
N SER A 35 -1.45 -1.82 16.10
CA SER A 35 -0.99 -1.57 17.46
C SER A 35 0.06 -2.57 17.95
N THR A 36 1.30 -2.09 18.10
CA THR A 36 2.41 -2.87 18.67
C THR A 36 2.54 -2.71 20.20
N ASN A 37 1.48 -2.26 20.88
CA ASN A 37 1.51 -1.97 22.33
C ASN A 37 1.82 -3.19 23.21
N ILE A 38 1.54 -4.41 22.72
CA ILE A 38 1.90 -5.65 23.41
C ILE A 38 3.42 -5.76 23.65
N LEU A 39 4.24 -5.11 22.82
CA LEU A 39 5.70 -5.11 22.96
C LEU A 39 6.20 -4.25 24.13
N ASN A 40 5.37 -3.34 24.67
CA ASN A 40 5.79 -2.38 25.71
C ASN A 40 6.31 -3.03 27.00
N GLY A 41 5.90 -4.27 27.30
CA GLY A 41 6.35 -5.02 28.47
C GLY A 41 7.80 -5.50 28.37
N TYR A 42 8.32 -5.62 27.15
CA TYR A 42 9.59 -6.28 26.85
C TYR A 42 10.73 -5.30 26.62
N THR A 43 11.94 -5.79 26.81
CA THR A 43 13.18 -5.25 26.25
C THR A 43 13.45 -5.86 24.88
N VAL A 44 14.29 -5.21 24.07
CA VAL A 44 14.73 -5.74 22.77
C VAL A 44 15.32 -7.15 22.92
N LYS A 45 16.13 -7.41 23.95
CA LYS A 45 16.70 -8.75 24.19
C LYS A 45 15.63 -9.80 24.52
N GLU A 46 14.63 -9.44 25.32
CA GLU A 46 13.54 -10.37 25.68
C GLU A 46 12.66 -10.70 24.48
N ILE A 47 12.35 -9.72 23.63
CA ILE A 47 11.51 -9.98 22.44
C ILE A 47 12.26 -10.81 21.40
N VAL A 48 13.56 -10.58 21.20
CA VAL A 48 14.40 -11.43 20.33
C VAL A 48 14.40 -12.87 20.84
N LYS A 49 14.59 -13.08 22.16
CA LYS A 49 14.53 -14.42 22.75
C LYS A 49 13.18 -15.09 22.53
N PHE A 50 12.08 -14.34 22.63
CA PHE A 50 10.74 -14.84 22.34
C PHE A 50 10.59 -15.24 20.88
N TYR A 51 10.97 -14.39 19.93
CA TYR A 51 10.88 -14.69 18.50
C TYR A 51 11.71 -15.91 18.11
N LYS A 52 12.94 -16.06 18.65
CA LYS A 52 13.77 -17.25 18.43
C LYS A 52 13.16 -18.56 18.93
N ALA A 53 12.29 -18.49 19.95
CA ALA A 53 11.60 -19.67 20.45
C ALA A 53 10.41 -20.08 19.58
N VAL A 54 9.84 -19.12 18.81
CA VAL A 54 8.67 -19.34 17.94
C VAL A 54 9.11 -19.65 16.51
N TYR A 55 10.09 -18.92 15.98
CA TYR A 55 10.60 -19.04 14.62
C TYR A 55 11.99 -19.68 14.65
N THR A 56 12.10 -20.93 14.22
CA THR A 56 13.37 -21.67 14.25
C THR A 56 14.42 -21.10 13.29
N ALA A 57 13.98 -20.39 12.25
CA ALA A 57 14.84 -19.74 11.26
C ALA A 57 15.22 -18.28 11.62
N PHE A 58 14.89 -17.82 12.83
CA PHE A 58 15.14 -16.44 13.22
C PHE A 58 16.63 -16.05 13.12
N ASP A 59 16.90 -15.00 12.35
CA ASP A 59 18.23 -14.48 12.05
C ASP A 59 18.56 -13.32 12.99
N GLU A 60 19.18 -13.67 14.11
CA GLU A 60 19.56 -12.69 15.15
C GLU A 60 20.67 -11.74 14.68
N GLN A 61 21.56 -12.20 13.80
CA GLN A 61 22.63 -11.35 13.27
C GLN A 61 22.03 -10.26 12.38
N TYR A 62 21.17 -10.65 11.43
CA TYR A 62 20.44 -9.71 10.59
C TYR A 62 19.60 -8.74 11.43
N PHE A 63 18.89 -9.24 12.46
CA PHE A 63 18.10 -8.39 13.35
C PHE A 63 18.93 -7.25 13.95
N TYR A 64 20.10 -7.55 14.53
CA TYR A 64 20.93 -6.54 15.17
C TYR A 64 21.61 -5.60 14.17
N GLU A 65 21.98 -6.09 12.99
CA GLU A 65 22.50 -5.27 11.89
C GLU A 65 21.47 -4.20 11.47
N ILE A 66 20.22 -4.60 11.26
CA ILE A 66 19.16 -3.66 10.87
C ILE A 66 18.76 -2.75 12.05
N LEU A 67 18.77 -3.26 13.28
CA LEU A 67 18.55 -2.44 14.48
C LEU A 67 19.58 -1.31 14.58
N GLU A 68 20.85 -1.61 14.29
CA GLU A 68 21.94 -0.63 14.22
C GLU A 68 21.78 0.33 13.05
N ARG A 69 21.43 -0.17 11.85
CA ARG A 69 21.15 0.64 10.65
C ARG A 69 20.12 1.74 10.92
N PHE A 70 19.06 1.42 11.66
CA PHE A 70 18.02 2.39 12.06
C PHE A 70 18.32 3.14 13.37
N ASN A 71 19.50 2.96 13.96
CA ASN A 71 19.92 3.55 15.23
C ASN A 71 18.91 3.31 16.38
N LEU A 72 18.28 2.13 16.41
CA LEU A 72 17.31 1.78 17.44
C LEU A 72 18.03 1.33 18.72
N PRO A 73 17.73 1.96 19.88
CA PRO A 73 18.47 1.72 21.11
C PRO A 73 18.07 0.39 21.74
N ASN A 74 19.03 -0.51 21.99
CA ASN A 74 18.78 -1.82 22.63
C ASN A 74 18.38 -1.68 24.12
N LYS A 75 17.13 -1.25 24.38
CA LYS A 75 16.57 -0.98 25.71
C LYS A 75 15.11 -1.45 25.80
N ARG A 76 14.39 -1.00 26.84
CA ARG A 76 12.98 -1.32 27.05
C ARG A 76 12.09 -0.64 26.01
N ILE A 77 11.23 -1.43 25.35
CA ILE A 77 10.42 -1.00 24.20
C ILE A 77 9.39 0.06 24.59
N ARG A 78 8.93 0.09 25.85
CA ARG A 78 8.06 1.17 26.36
C ARG A 78 8.60 2.58 26.08
N SER A 79 9.93 2.74 26.08
CA SER A 79 10.59 4.04 25.88
C SER A 79 10.75 4.44 24.41
N TYR A 80 10.35 3.59 23.47
CA TYR A 80 10.37 3.88 22.03
C TYR A 80 9.22 4.82 21.66
N SER A 81 9.44 5.65 20.64
CA SER A 81 8.35 6.37 19.96
C SER A 81 7.44 5.40 19.19
N LYS A 82 6.28 5.87 18.72
CA LYS A 82 5.38 5.05 17.87
C LYS A 82 6.13 4.52 16.64
N GLY A 83 6.85 5.39 15.93
CA GLY A 83 7.63 5.03 14.75
C GLY A 83 8.75 4.02 15.03
N MET A 84 9.46 4.19 16.14
CA MET A 84 10.50 3.22 16.54
C MET A 84 9.91 1.84 16.85
N LYS A 85 8.69 1.77 17.42
CA LYS A 85 8.01 0.49 17.67
C LYS A 85 7.54 -0.17 16.39
N ALA A 86 7.03 0.62 15.43
CA ALA A 86 6.65 0.13 14.11
C ALA A 86 7.87 -0.45 13.39
N LEU A 87 8.97 0.31 13.31
CA LEU A 87 10.25 -0.17 12.76
C LEU A 87 10.71 -1.46 13.46
N LEU A 88 10.74 -1.49 14.79
CA LEU A 88 11.14 -2.70 15.53
C LEU A 88 10.28 -3.92 15.17
N ALA A 89 8.96 -3.76 15.07
CA ALA A 89 8.06 -4.86 14.74
C ALA A 89 8.29 -5.38 13.32
N ILE A 90 8.53 -4.48 12.36
CA ILE A 90 8.84 -4.82 10.98
C ILE A 90 10.20 -5.54 10.89
N ILE A 91 11.23 -5.05 11.60
CA ILE A 91 12.55 -5.69 11.66
C ILE A 91 12.44 -7.11 12.25
N LEU A 92 11.64 -7.28 13.32
CA LEU A 92 11.36 -8.60 13.89
C LEU A 92 10.68 -9.54 12.88
N ALA A 93 9.76 -9.02 12.06
CA ALA A 93 9.06 -9.80 11.04
C ALA A 93 10.02 -10.34 9.97
N PHE A 94 10.92 -9.51 9.44
CA PHE A 94 11.91 -9.97 8.47
C PHE A 94 13.00 -10.85 9.09
N ALA A 95 13.40 -10.57 10.33
CA ALA A 95 14.34 -11.41 11.06
C ALA A 95 13.77 -12.81 11.33
N ALA A 96 12.45 -12.99 11.37
CA ALA A 96 11.83 -14.30 11.53
C ALA A 96 12.06 -15.25 10.34
N LYS A 97 12.46 -14.72 9.16
CA LYS A 97 12.66 -15.48 7.91
C LYS A 97 11.42 -16.31 7.53
N ALA A 98 10.24 -15.74 7.75
CA ALA A 98 8.98 -16.27 7.27
C ALA A 98 8.83 -16.01 5.76
N GLU A 99 7.97 -16.79 5.11
CA GLU A 99 7.70 -16.66 3.67
C GLU A 99 6.70 -15.54 3.37
N TYR A 100 5.78 -15.30 4.32
CA TYR A 100 4.76 -14.26 4.23
C TYR A 100 4.83 -13.29 5.40
N VAL A 101 4.79 -12.00 5.11
CA VAL A 101 4.67 -10.93 6.10
C VAL A 101 3.39 -10.16 5.85
N ILE A 102 2.48 -10.17 6.82
CA ILE A 102 1.22 -9.44 6.78
C ILE A 102 1.34 -8.23 7.69
N LEU A 103 1.22 -7.04 7.11
CA LEU A 103 1.33 -5.76 7.79
C LEU A 103 -0.04 -5.08 7.80
N ASP A 104 -0.53 -4.77 8.98
CA ASP A 104 -1.78 -4.05 9.17
C ASP A 104 -1.51 -2.59 9.49
N GLU A 105 -1.79 -1.70 8.53
CA GLU A 105 -1.61 -0.25 8.66
C GLU A 105 -0.22 0.14 9.24
N PRO A 106 0.90 -0.39 8.69
CA PRO A 106 2.22 -0.35 9.34
C PRO A 106 2.78 1.08 9.53
N THR A 107 2.28 2.04 8.77
CA THR A 107 2.74 3.43 8.71
C THR A 107 1.71 4.42 9.28
N ASN A 108 0.57 3.93 9.77
CA ASN A 108 -0.51 4.78 10.23
C ASN A 108 -0.10 5.65 11.43
N GLY A 109 -0.41 6.95 11.36
CA GLY A 109 -0.10 7.94 12.39
C GLY A 109 1.39 8.09 12.70
N LEU A 110 2.26 7.70 11.77
CA LEU A 110 3.70 7.98 11.83
C LEU A 110 4.02 9.30 11.15
N ASP A 111 5.14 9.92 11.53
CA ASP A 111 5.63 11.11 10.83
C ASP A 111 6.12 10.74 9.40
N PRO A 112 6.12 11.70 8.45
CA PRO A 112 6.48 11.44 7.06
C PRO A 112 7.88 10.85 6.87
N ILE A 113 8.83 11.16 7.76
CA ILE A 113 10.21 10.69 7.66
C ILE A 113 10.26 9.19 7.98
N VAL A 114 9.66 8.77 9.10
CA VAL A 114 9.62 7.36 9.49
C VAL A 114 8.78 6.53 8.51
N LYS A 115 7.64 7.06 8.05
CA LYS A 115 6.82 6.40 7.00
C LYS A 115 7.67 6.09 5.76
N ARG A 116 8.41 7.08 5.25
CA ARG A 116 9.30 6.87 4.09
C ARG A 116 10.39 5.83 4.37
N GLN A 117 11.00 5.84 5.56
CA GLN A 117 12.01 4.86 5.94
C GLN A 117 11.45 3.44 5.95
N ILE A 118 10.26 3.23 6.51
CA ILE A 118 9.58 1.93 6.52
C ILE A 118 9.30 1.48 5.09
N LEU A 119 8.65 2.31 4.28
CA LEU A 119 8.28 1.93 2.91
C LEU A 119 9.51 1.57 2.07
N GLN A 120 10.59 2.35 2.18
CA GLN A 120 11.84 2.05 1.50
C GLN A 120 12.41 0.70 1.95
N PHE A 121 12.40 0.43 3.25
CA PHE A 121 12.88 -0.83 3.80
C PHE A 121 12.07 -2.03 3.30
N LEU A 122 10.74 -1.90 3.20
CA LEU A 122 9.88 -2.96 2.65
C LEU A 122 10.24 -3.29 1.20
N VAL A 123 10.45 -2.26 0.37
CA VAL A 123 10.84 -2.44 -1.04
C VAL A 123 12.21 -3.12 -1.16
N GLU A 124 13.19 -2.69 -0.35
CA GLU A 124 14.53 -3.31 -0.32
C GLU A 124 14.44 -4.80 0.05
N GLU A 125 13.64 -5.13 1.07
CA GLU A 125 13.48 -6.51 1.53
C GLU A 125 12.83 -7.42 0.48
N VAL A 126 11.82 -6.93 -0.25
CA VAL A 126 11.19 -7.69 -1.34
C VAL A 126 12.15 -7.85 -2.53
N ALA A 127 12.96 -6.84 -2.83
CA ALA A 127 13.89 -6.89 -3.95
C ALA A 127 15.05 -7.89 -3.71
N GLU A 128 15.50 -8.03 -2.47
CA GLU A 128 16.65 -8.87 -2.12
C GLU A 128 16.27 -10.30 -1.72
N LYS A 129 15.00 -10.56 -1.36
CA LYS A 129 14.56 -11.84 -0.76
C LYS A 129 13.31 -12.38 -1.46
N GLU A 130 13.18 -13.70 -1.49
CA GLU A 130 11.97 -14.39 -1.94
C GLU A 130 10.88 -14.34 -0.86
N ILE A 131 10.41 -13.14 -0.50
CA ILE A 131 9.39 -12.91 0.52
C ILE A 131 8.15 -12.25 -0.07
N THR A 132 6.96 -12.67 0.35
CA THR A 132 5.70 -12.03 -0.04
C THR A 132 5.19 -11.15 1.08
N ILE A 133 4.88 -9.89 0.78
CA ILE A 133 4.32 -8.94 1.74
C ILE A 133 2.87 -8.64 1.39
N PHE A 134 1.97 -8.80 2.35
CA PHE A 134 0.59 -8.29 2.30
C PHE A 134 0.48 -7.07 3.19
N ILE A 135 -0.03 -5.97 2.65
CA ILE A 135 -0.19 -4.71 3.39
C ILE A 135 -1.64 -4.27 3.28
N SER A 136 -2.32 -4.10 4.42
CA SER A 136 -3.55 -3.30 4.46
C SER A 136 -3.20 -1.85 4.73
N THR A 137 -3.72 -0.97 3.88
CA THR A 137 -3.61 0.48 4.02
C THR A 137 -4.80 1.14 3.35
N HIS A 138 -5.27 2.24 3.92
CA HIS A 138 -6.24 3.15 3.30
C HIS A 138 -5.55 4.33 2.60
N HIS A 139 -4.22 4.39 2.62
CA HIS A 139 -3.43 5.46 2.03
C HIS A 139 -2.95 5.05 0.62
N LEU A 140 -3.62 5.54 -0.42
CA LEU A 140 -3.29 5.23 -1.82
C LEU A 140 -1.86 5.65 -2.20
N ASP A 141 -1.32 6.71 -1.58
CA ASP A 141 0.05 7.17 -1.81
C ASP A 141 1.13 6.18 -1.30
N GLU A 142 0.76 5.26 -0.41
CA GLU A 142 1.62 4.17 0.06
C GLU A 142 1.59 3.00 -0.91
N VAL A 143 0.37 2.58 -1.29
CA VAL A 143 0.14 1.50 -2.25
C VAL A 143 0.92 1.77 -3.53
N GLU A 144 0.83 3.01 -4.05
CA GLU A 144 1.48 3.41 -5.29
C GLU A 144 3.02 3.29 -5.25
N LYS A 145 3.64 3.32 -4.08
CA LYS A 145 5.10 3.25 -3.94
C LYS A 145 5.65 1.84 -3.82
N ILE A 146 4.84 0.88 -3.37
CA ILE A 146 5.34 -0.43 -2.89
C ILE A 146 4.58 -1.63 -3.47
N ALA A 147 3.39 -1.43 -4.06
CA ALA A 147 2.53 -2.54 -4.45
C ALA A 147 2.69 -2.87 -5.94
N ASP A 148 2.91 -4.14 -6.23
CA ASP A 148 2.81 -4.69 -7.59
C ASP A 148 1.34 -5.01 -7.94
N THR A 149 0.60 -5.53 -6.95
CA THR A 149 -0.81 -5.96 -7.07
C THR A 149 -1.66 -5.29 -6.01
N ILE A 150 -2.85 -4.85 -6.42
CA ILE A 150 -3.84 -4.19 -5.58
C ILE A 150 -5.08 -5.07 -5.50
N ILE A 151 -5.58 -5.26 -4.28
CA ILE A 151 -6.86 -5.92 -4.00
C ILE A 151 -7.79 -4.85 -3.45
N ILE A 152 -8.87 -4.55 -4.17
CA ILE A 152 -9.87 -3.58 -3.75
C ILE A 152 -10.97 -4.33 -3.01
N LEU A 153 -11.21 -3.92 -1.77
CA LEU A 153 -12.30 -4.44 -0.94
C LEU A 153 -13.45 -3.45 -0.94
N LYS A 154 -14.67 -3.95 -1.20
CA LYS A 154 -15.91 -3.16 -1.13
C LYS A 154 -16.88 -3.87 -0.18
N GLY A 155 -17.16 -3.23 0.96
CA GLY A 155 -17.93 -3.84 2.04
C GLY A 155 -17.22 -5.08 2.61
N HIS A 156 -17.76 -6.27 2.32
CA HIS A 156 -17.22 -7.55 2.79
C HIS A 156 -16.74 -8.46 1.64
N THR A 157 -16.63 -7.93 0.42
CA THR A 157 -16.24 -8.70 -0.76
C THR A 157 -15.03 -8.09 -1.45
N VAL A 158 -14.26 -8.93 -2.12
CA VAL A 158 -13.24 -8.48 -3.09
C VAL A 158 -13.98 -7.97 -4.31
N ASP A 159 -13.83 -6.69 -4.60
CA ASP A 159 -14.41 -6.03 -5.76
C ASP A 159 -13.56 -6.30 -7.01
N SER A 160 -12.25 -6.10 -6.89
CA SER A 160 -11.31 -6.31 -7.99
C SER A 160 -9.90 -6.62 -7.51
N ILE A 161 -9.14 -7.28 -8.39
CA ILE A 161 -7.71 -7.56 -8.24
C ILE A 161 -7.04 -7.12 -9.53
N THR A 162 -6.05 -6.23 -9.44
CA THR A 162 -5.36 -5.66 -10.61
C THR A 162 -3.91 -5.37 -10.28
N SER A 163 -3.04 -5.36 -11.29
CA SER A 163 -1.70 -4.77 -11.10
C SER A 163 -1.82 -3.24 -11.00
N LEU A 164 -0.83 -2.61 -10.35
CA LEU A 164 -0.72 -1.15 -10.28
C LEU A 164 -0.65 -0.51 -11.68
N ASP A 165 0.12 -1.15 -12.58
CA ASP A 165 0.31 -0.66 -13.94
C ASP A 165 -0.98 -0.76 -14.77
N ASP A 166 -1.70 -1.88 -14.69
CA ASP A 166 -2.97 -2.06 -15.39
C ASP A 166 -4.01 -1.06 -14.92
N ALA A 167 -4.07 -0.81 -13.60
CA ALA A 167 -4.99 0.17 -13.01
C ALA A 167 -4.77 1.58 -13.59
N LYS A 168 -3.51 1.98 -13.80
CA LYS A 168 -3.16 3.29 -14.37
C LYS A 168 -3.27 3.34 -15.88
N SER A 169 -2.94 2.26 -16.59
CA SER A 169 -2.86 2.22 -18.07
C SER A 169 -4.17 2.55 -18.78
N ARG A 170 -5.30 2.35 -18.11
CA ARG A 170 -6.64 2.67 -18.62
C ARG A 170 -6.94 4.17 -18.66
N PHE A 171 -6.16 4.97 -17.94
CA PHE A 171 -6.41 6.39 -17.76
C PHE A 171 -5.22 7.22 -18.22
N ALA A 172 -5.49 8.45 -18.64
CA ALA A 172 -4.47 9.48 -18.84
C ALA A 172 -4.92 10.76 -18.17
N LYS A 173 -3.98 11.44 -17.51
CA LYS A 173 -4.23 12.73 -16.89
C LYS A 173 -3.57 13.80 -17.71
N ILE A 174 -4.34 14.80 -18.11
CA ILE A 174 -3.83 15.95 -18.82
C ILE A 174 -4.15 17.24 -18.08
N GLN A 175 -3.31 18.24 -18.28
CA GLN A 175 -3.62 19.62 -18.01
C GLN A 175 -3.81 20.35 -19.33
N VAL A 176 -4.92 21.06 -19.47
CA VAL A 176 -5.24 21.82 -20.68
C VAL A 176 -5.65 23.24 -20.33
N ALA A 177 -5.26 24.20 -21.16
CA ALA A 177 -5.68 25.60 -21.03
C ALA A 177 -6.25 26.13 -22.35
N TYR A 178 -7.33 26.90 -22.26
CA TYR A 178 -7.96 27.55 -23.41
C TYR A 178 -8.04 29.07 -23.22
N GLU A 179 -8.07 29.84 -24.32
CA GLU A 179 -8.13 31.30 -24.25
C GLU A 179 -9.43 31.81 -23.61
N ARG A 180 -10.53 31.09 -23.76
CA ARG A 180 -11.85 31.45 -23.19
C ARG A 180 -12.26 30.47 -22.09
N SER A 181 -12.64 29.27 -22.49
CA SER A 181 -13.10 28.17 -21.63
C SER A 181 -12.89 26.85 -22.34
N LEU A 182 -13.02 25.74 -21.61
CA LEU A 182 -13.10 24.41 -22.22
C LEU A 182 -14.28 24.38 -23.23
N PRO A 183 -14.07 23.96 -24.48
CA PRO A 183 -15.15 23.79 -25.44
C PRO A 183 -16.19 22.78 -24.95
N GLN A 184 -17.47 23.15 -25.02
CA GLN A 184 -18.59 22.33 -24.53
C GLN A 184 -18.66 20.93 -25.19
N LYS A 185 -18.16 20.80 -26.42
CA LYS A 185 -18.05 19.50 -27.12
C LYS A 185 -17.07 18.54 -26.46
N LEU A 186 -16.02 19.07 -25.83
CA LEU A 186 -15.04 18.28 -25.08
C LEU A 186 -15.59 17.97 -23.69
N GLU A 187 -16.17 18.98 -23.02
CA GLU A 187 -16.79 18.83 -21.70
C GLU A 187 -17.87 17.74 -21.65
N ASN A 188 -18.61 17.55 -22.75
CA ASN A 188 -19.65 16.53 -22.87
C ASN A 188 -19.14 15.13 -23.28
N LEU A 189 -17.82 14.91 -23.39
CA LEU A 189 -17.29 13.58 -23.69
C LEU A 189 -17.51 12.66 -22.47
N SER A 190 -18.16 11.53 -22.70
CA SER A 190 -18.45 10.55 -21.63
C SER A 190 -17.21 9.88 -21.06
N ASN A 191 -16.07 10.00 -21.74
CA ASN A 191 -14.82 9.34 -21.38
C ASN A 191 -13.80 10.33 -20.79
N ILE A 192 -14.26 11.50 -20.35
CA ILE A 192 -13.43 12.46 -19.63
C ILE A 192 -14.08 12.85 -18.31
N LYS A 193 -13.25 13.25 -17.36
CA LYS A 193 -13.67 13.80 -16.07
C LYS A 193 -12.80 14.98 -15.70
N ILE A 194 -13.41 16.10 -15.32
CA ILE A 194 -12.68 17.29 -14.87
C ILE A 194 -12.36 17.10 -13.38
N LEU A 195 -11.08 16.92 -13.05
CA LEU A 195 -10.61 16.73 -11.68
C LEU A 195 -10.45 18.05 -10.94
N ASN A 196 -9.99 19.10 -11.64
CA ASN A 196 -9.79 20.43 -11.07
C ASN A 196 -9.88 21.50 -12.16
N GLN A 197 -10.29 22.70 -11.78
CA GLN A 197 -10.28 23.89 -12.61
C GLN A 197 -9.69 25.07 -11.83
N THR A 198 -8.63 25.67 -12.37
CA THR A 198 -8.06 26.93 -11.86
C THR A 198 -8.10 27.98 -12.97
N GLY A 199 -9.11 28.85 -12.92
CA GLY A 199 -9.35 29.83 -13.97
C GLY A 199 -9.69 29.16 -15.31
N LYS A 200 -8.77 29.25 -16.27
CA LYS A 200 -8.89 28.67 -17.62
C LYS A 200 -8.04 27.41 -17.83
N VAL A 201 -7.41 26.93 -16.75
CA VAL A 201 -6.61 25.70 -16.73
C VAL A 201 -7.46 24.60 -16.11
N TYR A 202 -7.55 23.47 -16.81
CA TYR A 202 -8.33 22.30 -16.44
C TYR A 202 -7.42 21.10 -16.31
N THR A 203 -7.53 20.38 -15.20
CA THR A 203 -6.94 19.05 -15.05
C THR A 203 -8.02 18.02 -15.35
N ILE A 204 -7.79 17.22 -16.38
CA ILE A 204 -8.77 16.29 -16.94
C ILE A 204 -8.20 14.89 -16.90
N LEU A 205 -9.00 13.96 -16.39
CA LEU A 205 -8.78 12.54 -16.54
C LEU A 205 -9.50 12.05 -17.80
N ILE A 206 -8.83 11.25 -18.61
CA ILE A 206 -9.37 10.59 -19.80
C ILE A 206 -9.36 9.10 -19.53
N GLU A 207 -10.51 8.44 -19.61
CA GLU A 207 -10.60 6.98 -19.51
C GLU A 207 -10.73 6.35 -20.89
N GLY A 208 -9.88 5.37 -21.18
CA GLY A 208 -9.88 4.64 -22.44
C GLY A 208 -9.66 5.53 -23.66
N ASN A 209 -9.40 4.90 -24.80
CA ASN A 209 -9.22 5.57 -26.11
C ASN A 209 -8.46 6.92 -26.06
N VAL A 210 -7.38 6.96 -25.26
CA VAL A 210 -6.70 8.19 -24.85
C VAL A 210 -6.23 8.97 -26.07
N ALA A 211 -5.56 8.29 -27.00
CA ALA A 211 -5.04 8.91 -28.22
C ALA A 211 -6.13 9.62 -29.05
N ALA A 212 -7.27 8.97 -29.27
CA ALA A 212 -8.35 9.56 -30.06
C ALA A 212 -9.03 10.72 -29.32
N THR A 213 -9.12 10.66 -27.99
CA THR A 213 -9.63 11.78 -27.20
C THR A 213 -8.66 12.95 -27.22
N LEU A 214 -7.35 12.73 -27.04
CA LEU A 214 -6.33 13.77 -27.13
C LEU A 214 -6.35 14.49 -28.48
N GLU A 215 -6.53 13.78 -29.59
CA GLU A 215 -6.69 14.42 -30.90
C GLU A 215 -7.85 15.42 -30.96
N LYS A 216 -8.96 15.16 -30.24
CA LYS A 216 -10.08 16.11 -30.16
C LYS A 216 -9.68 17.36 -29.37
N PHE A 217 -8.91 17.21 -28.29
CA PHE A 217 -8.38 18.35 -27.55
C PHE A 217 -7.47 19.22 -28.41
N TYR A 218 -6.53 18.62 -29.15
CA TYR A 218 -5.62 19.34 -30.05
C TYR A 218 -6.37 20.09 -31.17
N LYS A 219 -7.46 19.53 -31.71
CA LYS A 219 -8.27 20.17 -32.77
C LYS A 219 -8.94 21.47 -32.33
N GLU A 220 -9.21 21.64 -31.04
CA GLU A 220 -9.81 22.86 -30.49
C GLU A 220 -8.77 23.94 -30.15
N GLN A 221 -7.49 23.76 -30.56
CA GLN A 221 -6.42 24.75 -30.42
C GLN A 221 -6.22 25.27 -28.99
N PRO A 222 -5.86 24.39 -28.03
CA PRO A 222 -5.57 24.81 -26.67
C PRO A 222 -4.31 25.69 -26.64
N LEU A 223 -4.24 26.61 -25.67
CA LEU A 223 -3.04 27.38 -25.36
C LEU A 223 -1.92 26.51 -24.79
N LEU A 224 -2.31 25.47 -24.05
CA LEU A 224 -1.42 24.49 -23.43
C LEU A 224 -2.13 23.16 -23.37
N ILE A 225 -1.41 22.08 -23.63
CA ILE A 225 -1.78 20.74 -23.24
C ILE A 225 -0.53 19.98 -22.80
N GLU A 226 -0.58 19.41 -21.61
CA GLU A 226 0.52 18.66 -20.99
C GLU A 226 -0.02 17.37 -20.38
N GLU A 227 0.68 16.27 -20.59
CA GLU A 227 0.38 15.01 -19.94
C GLU A 227 1.03 14.99 -18.53
N LEU A 228 0.22 14.73 -17.52
CA LEU A 228 0.63 14.67 -16.13
C LEU A 228 0.79 13.22 -15.68
N ALA A 229 1.62 13.00 -14.66
CA ALA A 229 1.73 11.70 -14.02
C ALA A 229 0.38 11.30 -13.38
N MET A 230 -0.01 10.05 -13.64
CA MET A 230 -1.18 9.40 -13.04
C MET A 230 -0.87 8.95 -11.61
N SER A 231 -1.75 9.30 -10.66
CA SER A 231 -1.75 8.73 -9.31
C SER A 231 -2.86 7.69 -9.14
N LEU A 232 -2.74 6.82 -8.14
CA LEU A 232 -3.85 5.92 -7.78
C LEU A 232 -5.08 6.68 -7.27
N GLU A 233 -4.89 7.82 -6.61
CA GLU A 233 -5.98 8.66 -6.12
C GLU A 233 -6.88 9.12 -7.28
N ASP A 234 -6.29 9.52 -8.41
CA ASP A 234 -7.03 9.93 -9.62
C ASP A 234 -7.94 8.80 -10.15
N VAL A 235 -7.46 7.56 -10.10
CA VAL A 235 -8.22 6.37 -10.54
C VAL A 235 -9.39 6.11 -9.59
N PHE A 236 -9.12 6.08 -8.28
CA PHE A 236 -10.12 5.76 -7.26
C PHE A 236 -11.24 6.79 -7.14
N VAL A 237 -10.94 8.10 -7.20
CA VAL A 237 -11.96 9.16 -7.20
C VAL A 237 -12.93 9.00 -8.37
N THR A 238 -12.45 8.43 -9.49
CA THR A 238 -13.30 8.18 -10.66
C THR A 238 -14.24 7.02 -10.42
N THR A 239 -13.74 5.88 -9.98
CA THR A 239 -14.54 4.68 -9.72
C THR A 239 -15.55 4.88 -8.58
N LEU A 240 -15.20 5.60 -7.51
CA LEU A 240 -16.08 5.81 -6.35
C LEU A 240 -17.23 6.81 -6.61
N GLU A 241 -17.02 7.81 -7.46
CA GLU A 241 -18.09 8.75 -7.83
C GLU A 241 -19.11 8.13 -8.79
N GLU A 242 -18.69 7.20 -9.67
CA GLU A 242 -19.62 6.43 -10.52
C GLU A 242 -20.57 5.55 -9.70
N ASP A 243 -20.09 5.08 -8.54
CA ASP A 243 -20.86 4.28 -7.60
C ASP A 243 -21.72 5.11 -6.63
N GLY A 244 -21.70 6.44 -6.70
CA GLY A 244 -22.60 7.32 -5.94
C GLY A 244 -22.24 7.50 -4.45
N TYR A 245 -20.98 7.30 -4.06
CA TYR A 245 -20.55 7.31 -2.65
C TYR A 245 -20.10 8.67 -2.09
N VAL A 246 -20.07 9.74 -2.92
CA VAL A 246 -19.85 11.11 -2.43
C VAL A 246 -21.17 11.87 -2.50
N SER A 247 -21.84 11.97 -1.36
CA SER A 247 -22.94 12.90 -1.08
C SER A 247 -22.70 13.58 0.26
#